data_AF-A0A2D5JZS3-F1
#
_entry.id   AF-A0A2D5JZS3-F1
#
_cell.length_a   1.000
_cell.length_b   1.000
_cell.length_c   1.000
_cell.angle_alpha   90.00
_cell.angle_beta   90.00
_cell.angle_gamma   90.00
#
_symmetry.space_group_name_H-M   'P 1'
#
loop_
_entity.id
_entity.type
_entity.pdbx_description
1 polymer ?
#
loop_
_entity_poly.entity_id
_entity_poly.type
_entity_poly.pdbx_seq_one_letter_code
_entity_poly.pdbx_strand_id
1 'polypeptide(L)'
;MKFSRKMLSTPDINDKFPETSVITDFRHFGALSNFFGPVTTVDCFEDNSLVKRALSEKSNGGILVVCGKKSKNVALMGDMIATMAHDNGWSGVIINGCVRDVEILNTI
;
A
#
# COMPACT_ATOMS: atom_id res chain seq x y z
N MET A 1 -2.22 -22.67 -19.15
CA MET A 1 -0.84 -22.23 -18.86
C MET A 1 -0.81 -21.68 -17.44
N LYS A 2 -0.21 -22.41 -16.50
CA LYS A 2 0.04 -21.88 -15.16
C LYS A 2 1.21 -20.90 -15.30
N PHE A 3 0.97 -19.61 -15.14
CA PHE A 3 2.07 -18.68 -14.90
C PHE A 3 2.76 -19.15 -13.63
N SER A 4 3.94 -19.77 -13.78
CA SER A 4 4.88 -19.88 -12.68
C SER A 4 5.09 -18.47 -12.18
N ARG A 5 4.74 -18.22 -10.92
CA ARG A 5 4.77 -16.92 -10.23
C ARG A 5 6.25 -16.54 -10.04
N LYS A 6 6.98 -16.33 -11.14
CA LYS A 6 8.31 -15.75 -11.14
C LYS A 6 8.12 -14.40 -10.46
N MET A 7 8.63 -14.27 -9.23
CA MET A 7 8.54 -13.03 -8.47
C MET A 7 8.97 -11.89 -9.40
N LEU A 8 8.06 -10.93 -9.61
CA LEU A 8 8.37 -9.68 -10.28
C LEU A 8 9.31 -8.93 -9.35
N SER A 9 10.62 -9.04 -9.60
CA SER A 9 11.68 -8.36 -8.89
C SER A 9 11.69 -6.88 -9.32
N THR A 10 11.64 -5.96 -8.35
CA THR A 10 11.70 -4.52 -8.65
C THR A 10 13.04 -4.10 -9.30
N PRO A 11 14.22 -4.65 -8.92
CA PRO A 11 15.45 -4.49 -9.70
C PRO A 11 15.31 -4.92 -11.17
N ASP A 12 14.77 -6.12 -11.44
CA ASP A 12 14.63 -6.63 -12.81
C ASP A 12 13.69 -5.76 -13.67
N ILE A 13 12.71 -5.10 -13.04
CA ILE A 13 11.85 -4.12 -13.70
C ILE A 13 12.63 -2.86 -14.03
N ASN A 14 13.37 -2.31 -13.07
CA ASN A 14 14.19 -1.12 -13.28
C ASN A 14 15.28 -1.31 -14.35
N ASP A 15 15.92 -2.49 -14.39
CA ASP A 15 16.90 -2.84 -15.43
C ASP A 15 16.29 -2.83 -16.84
N LYS A 16 15.00 -3.16 -16.97
CA LYS A 16 14.26 -3.14 -18.24
C LYS A 16 13.69 -1.77 -18.61
N PHE A 17 13.41 -0.95 -17.61
CA PHE A 17 12.79 0.37 -17.74
C PHE A 17 13.60 1.39 -16.92
N PRO A 18 14.83 1.72 -17.36
CA PRO A 18 15.78 2.53 -16.59
C PRO A 18 15.33 3.98 -16.37
N GLU A 19 14.30 4.45 -17.08
CA GLU A 19 13.65 5.74 -16.88
C GLU A 19 12.73 5.77 -15.66
N THR A 20 12.42 4.62 -15.07
CA THR A 20 11.52 4.55 -13.91
C THR A 20 12.17 5.10 -12.65
N SER A 21 11.36 5.71 -11.79
CA SER A 21 11.81 6.19 -10.48
C SER A 21 11.68 5.10 -9.44
N VAL A 22 12.67 4.99 -8.56
CA VAL A 22 12.69 4.04 -7.44
C VAL A 22 12.59 4.82 -6.12
N ILE A 23 11.77 4.33 -5.20
CA ILE A 23 11.62 4.90 -3.85
C ILE A 23 11.80 3.78 -2.83
N THR A 24 12.62 4.01 -1.80
CA THR A 24 12.98 2.98 -0.81
C THR A 24 12.75 3.40 0.65
N ASP A 25 12.37 4.65 0.90
CA ASP A 25 12.28 5.23 2.25
C ASP A 25 11.00 4.84 3.02
N PHE A 26 10.63 3.57 2.99
CA PHE A 26 9.45 3.02 3.65
C PHE A 26 9.79 1.87 4.59
N ARG A 27 8.92 1.65 5.58
CA ARG A 27 8.95 0.46 6.43
C ARG A 27 7.83 -0.47 6.02
N HIS A 28 8.12 -1.75 5.97
CA HIS A 28 7.16 -2.80 5.66
C HIS A 28 6.46 -3.27 6.94
N PHE A 29 5.14 -3.45 6.87
CA PHE A 29 4.30 -3.84 8.01
C PHE A 29 3.27 -4.93 7.70
N GLY A 30 2.99 -5.23 6.43
CA GLY A 30 1.96 -6.20 6.04
C GLY A 30 2.49 -7.65 6.00
N ALA A 31 1.61 -8.64 5.91
CA ALA A 31 2.04 -10.05 5.79
C ALA A 31 2.70 -10.36 4.43
N LEU A 32 2.31 -9.64 3.37
CA LEU A 32 2.87 -9.80 2.03
C LEU A 32 4.06 -8.89 1.80
N SER A 33 5.24 -9.47 1.56
CA SER A 33 6.48 -8.73 1.29
C SER A 33 6.57 -8.15 -0.13
N ASN A 34 5.69 -8.58 -1.04
CA ASN A 34 5.68 -8.15 -2.44
C ASN A 34 4.24 -8.03 -2.96
N PHE A 35 3.92 -6.91 -3.59
CA PHE A 35 2.64 -6.67 -4.25
C PHE A 35 2.81 -5.71 -5.43
N PHE A 36 1.86 -5.72 -6.37
CA PHE A 36 1.83 -4.83 -7.53
C PHE A 36 0.37 -4.60 -7.94
N GLY A 37 0.10 -3.51 -8.66
CA GLY A 37 -1.26 -3.17 -9.05
C GLY A 37 -1.40 -1.75 -9.64
N PRO A 38 -2.55 -1.42 -10.24
CA PRO A 38 -2.86 -0.06 -10.66
C PRO A 38 -2.92 0.89 -9.45
N VAL A 39 -2.32 2.07 -9.59
CA VAL A 39 -2.20 3.05 -8.49
C VAL A 39 -3.40 3.99 -8.46
N THR A 40 -3.94 4.22 -7.27
CA THR A 40 -4.83 5.33 -6.93
C THR A 40 -4.18 6.18 -5.83
N THR A 41 -4.44 7.47 -5.80
CA THR A 41 -3.81 8.39 -4.83
C THR A 41 -4.84 9.09 -3.95
N VAL A 42 -4.45 9.34 -2.70
CA VAL A 42 -5.17 10.23 -1.77
C VAL A 42 -4.16 11.21 -1.18
N ASP A 43 -4.47 12.50 -1.24
CA ASP A 43 -3.77 13.54 -0.48
C ASP A 43 -4.63 13.92 0.73
N CYS A 44 -4.04 13.88 1.91
CA CYS A 44 -4.69 14.20 3.17
C CYS A 44 -3.69 14.73 4.19
N PHE A 45 -4.18 15.42 5.21
CA PHE A 45 -3.35 15.87 6.33
C PHE A 45 -4.06 15.56 7.64
N GLU A 46 -3.47 14.64 8.40
CA GLU A 46 -3.93 14.24 9.74
C GLU A 46 -5.40 13.76 9.84
N ASP A 47 -5.98 13.37 8.70
CA ASP A 47 -7.35 12.87 8.59
C ASP A 47 -7.36 11.69 7.60
N ASN A 48 -7.88 10.55 8.03
CA ASN A 48 -7.95 9.32 7.22
C ASN A 48 -9.32 9.07 6.59
N SER A 49 -10.26 10.01 6.64
CA SER A 49 -11.61 9.86 6.11
C SER A 49 -11.61 9.55 4.61
N LEU A 50 -10.75 10.24 3.83
CA LEU A 50 -10.57 9.96 2.39
C LEU A 50 -9.88 8.61 2.14
N VAL A 51 -8.93 8.22 3.01
CA VAL A 51 -8.25 6.92 2.93
C VAL A 51 -9.26 5.80 3.13
N LYS A 52 -10.07 5.88 4.20
CA LYS A 52 -11.13 4.92 4.51
C LYS A 52 -12.15 4.85 3.39
N ARG A 53 -12.57 6.00 2.84
CA ARG A 53 -13.52 6.05 1.71
C ARG A 53 -12.95 5.33 0.49
N ALA A 54 -11.73 5.62 0.08
CA ALA A 54 -11.10 4.98 -1.07
C ALA A 54 -10.98 3.46 -0.88
N LEU A 55 -10.52 3.01 0.28
CA LEU A 55 -10.34 1.58 0.57
C LEU A 55 -11.66 0.82 0.78
N SER A 56 -12.78 1.52 0.96
CA SER A 56 -14.11 0.92 1.04
C SER A 56 -14.66 0.48 -0.33
N GLU A 57 -14.09 1.01 -1.42
CA GLU A 57 -14.45 0.64 -2.79
C GLU A 57 -13.81 -0.69 -3.18
N LYS A 58 -14.50 -1.47 -4.02
CA LYS A 58 -13.95 -2.73 -4.55
C LYS A 58 -12.79 -2.44 -5.49
N SER A 59 -11.72 -3.21 -5.31
CA SER A 59 -10.50 -3.12 -6.09
C SER A 59 -10.15 -4.50 -6.64
N ASN A 60 -9.71 -4.56 -7.88
CA ASN A 60 -9.22 -5.79 -8.50
C ASN A 60 -7.68 -5.80 -8.46
N GLY A 61 -7.12 -5.79 -7.26
CA GLY A 61 -5.68 -5.78 -7.03
C GLY A 61 -5.01 -4.42 -7.18
N GLY A 62 -5.70 -3.32 -6.86
CA GLY A 62 -5.13 -1.97 -6.87
C GLY A 62 -4.20 -1.69 -5.69
N ILE A 63 -3.44 -0.61 -5.80
CA ILE A 63 -2.58 -0.05 -4.75
C ILE A 63 -3.04 1.37 -4.43
N LEU A 64 -3.28 1.65 -3.15
CA LEU A 64 -3.54 3.02 -2.70
C LEU A 64 -2.25 3.67 -2.20
N VAL A 65 -1.90 4.84 -2.77
CA VAL A 65 -0.77 5.66 -2.32
C VAL A 65 -1.32 6.89 -1.60
N VAL A 66 -0.99 7.03 -0.32
CA VAL A 66 -1.47 8.09 0.56
C VAL A 66 -0.37 9.11 0.82
N CYS A 67 -0.58 10.36 0.39
CA CYS A 67 0.25 11.49 0.78
C CYS A 67 -0.26 12.05 2.12
N GLY A 68 0.38 11.65 3.22
CA GLY A 68 0.11 12.13 4.58
C GLY A 68 1.03 13.25 5.06
N LYS A 69 1.78 13.88 4.14
CA LYS A 69 2.77 14.94 4.39
C LYS A 69 3.83 14.59 5.44
N LYS A 70 4.14 13.29 5.61
CA LYS A 70 5.10 12.79 6.62
C LYS A 70 4.72 13.17 8.07
N SER A 71 3.44 13.49 8.34
CA SER A 71 3.02 13.75 9.72
C SER A 71 3.21 12.49 10.56
N LYS A 72 3.72 12.70 11.78
CA LYS A 72 3.88 11.68 12.82
C LYS A 72 2.86 11.83 13.95
N ASN A 73 1.95 12.79 13.84
CA ASN A 73 1.01 13.13 14.90
C ASN A 73 -0.16 12.15 14.96
N VAL A 74 -0.56 11.58 13.81
CA VAL A 74 -1.67 10.63 13.70
C VAL A 74 -1.34 9.46 12.78
N ALA A 75 -1.98 8.33 13.02
CA ALA A 75 -1.95 7.20 12.12
C ALA A 75 -3.06 7.31 11.06
N LEU A 76 -2.70 7.13 9.78
CA LEU A 76 -3.65 7.17 8.66
C LEU A 76 -4.29 5.81 8.37
N MET A 77 -3.74 4.74 8.94
CA MET A 77 -4.28 3.39 8.84
C MET A 77 -3.94 2.59 10.10
N GLY A 78 -4.90 1.78 10.53
CA GLY A 78 -4.75 0.73 11.55
C GLY A 78 -5.43 -0.55 11.07
N ASP A 79 -5.59 -1.52 11.97
CA ASP A 79 -6.12 -2.85 11.68
C ASP A 79 -7.46 -2.84 10.91
N MET A 80 -8.47 -2.10 11.38
CA MET A 80 -9.82 -2.10 10.80
C MET A 80 -9.84 -1.63 9.34
N ILE A 81 -9.03 -0.61 9.02
CA ILE A 81 -8.95 -0.06 7.66
C ILE A 81 -8.15 -1.03 6.77
N ALA A 82 -7.09 -1.65 7.30
CA ALA A 82 -6.30 -2.63 6.57
C ALA A 82 -7.10 -3.90 6.23
N THR A 83 -7.85 -4.46 7.19
CA THR A 83 -8.72 -5.62 6.96
C THR A 83 -9.80 -5.31 5.92
N MET A 84 -10.45 -4.15 6.04
CA MET A 84 -11.44 -3.71 5.05
C MET A 84 -10.83 -3.58 3.65
N ALA A 85 -9.62 -3.04 3.53
CA ALA A 85 -8.92 -2.92 2.25
C ALA A 85 -8.63 -4.30 1.64
N HIS A 86 -8.12 -5.23 2.45
CA HIS A 86 -7.87 -6.62 2.05
C HIS A 86 -9.16 -7.28 1.55
N ASP A 87 -10.26 -7.20 2.31
CA ASP A 87 -11.56 -7.80 1.97
C ASP A 87 -12.21 -7.16 0.74
N ASN A 88 -11.82 -5.93 0.40
CA ASN A 88 -12.22 -5.23 -0.81
C ASN A 88 -11.30 -5.48 -2.01
N GLY A 89 -10.28 -6.34 -1.88
CA GLY A 89 -9.44 -6.79 -2.99
C GLY A 89 -8.27 -5.85 -3.32
N TRP A 90 -7.93 -4.94 -2.41
CA TRP A 90 -6.70 -4.15 -2.55
C TRP A 90 -5.46 -5.03 -2.37
N SER A 91 -4.46 -4.84 -3.22
CA SER A 91 -3.19 -5.57 -3.14
C SER A 91 -2.17 -4.93 -2.20
N GLY A 92 -2.33 -3.64 -1.85
CA GLY A 92 -1.47 -2.98 -0.89
C GLY A 92 -1.77 -1.49 -0.72
N VAL A 93 -1.18 -0.92 0.34
CA VAL A 93 -1.29 0.51 0.66
C VAL A 93 0.11 1.05 0.98
N ILE A 94 0.47 2.20 0.40
CA ILE A 94 1.73 2.90 0.66
C ILE A 94 1.39 4.23 1.32
N ILE A 95 1.89 4.49 2.53
CA ILE A 95 1.55 5.67 3.32
C ILE A 95 2.79 6.52 3.57
N ASN A 96 2.80 7.73 3.03
CA ASN A 96 3.77 8.77 3.37
C ASN A 96 3.35 9.48 4.68
N GLY A 97 3.43 8.76 5.80
CA GLY A 97 2.89 9.13 7.11
C GLY A 97 3.03 7.96 8.10
N CYS A 98 2.21 7.95 9.16
CA CYS A 98 2.23 6.88 10.16
C CYS A 98 1.06 5.89 10.03
N VAL A 99 1.30 4.68 10.50
CA VAL A 99 0.31 3.62 10.74
C VAL A 99 0.35 3.20 12.21
N ARG A 100 -0.65 2.46 12.66
CA ARG A 100 -0.69 1.84 13.99
C ARG A 100 -1.10 0.36 13.89
N ASP A 101 -1.17 -0.32 15.03
CA ASP A 101 -1.60 -1.72 15.14
C ASP A 101 -0.70 -2.70 14.35
N VAL A 102 0.61 -2.41 14.32
CA VAL A 102 1.61 -3.08 13.46
C VAL A 102 1.70 -4.59 13.65
N GLU A 103 1.39 -5.09 14.85
CA GLU A 103 1.35 -6.53 15.14
C GLU A 103 0.24 -7.22 14.34
N ILE A 104 -0.91 -6.56 14.20
CA ILE A 104 -2.05 -7.06 13.42
C ILE A 104 -1.80 -6.86 11.94
N LEU A 105 -1.23 -5.72 11.52
CA LEU A 105 -0.87 -5.47 10.13
C LEU A 105 0.01 -6.59 9.57
N ASN A 106 0.92 -7.14 10.37
CA ASN A 106 1.81 -8.23 9.95
C ASN A 106 1.09 -9.58 9.73
N THR A 107 -0.22 -9.65 9.98
CA THR A 107 -1.07 -10.82 9.77
C THR A 107 -2.07 -10.65 8.62
N ILE A 108 -2.12 -9.46 8.02
CA ILE A 108 -2.99 -9.07 6.90
C ILE A 108 -2.14 -8.94 5.63
#